data_AF-A0A1J3I095-F1
#
_entry.id   AF-A0A1J3I095-F1
#
_cell.length_a   1.000
_cell.length_b   1.000
_cell.length_c   1.000
_cell.angle_alpha   90.00
_cell.angle_beta   90.00
_cell.angle_gamma   90.00
#
_symmetry.space_group_name_H-M   'P 1'
#
loop_
_entity.id
_entity.type
_entity.pdbx_description
1 polymer ?
#
loop_
_entity_poly.entity_id
_entity_poly.type
_entity_poly.pdbx_seq_one_letter_code
_entity_poly.pdbx_strand_id
1 'polypeptide(L)'
;WLWETLLAVSVSDTRRRVLQKCSERSESTGMFSCKLCFEDYKRFDDFRMHLSSDDLAQEEASIISSIQSNERNHEYWLRKHVENEQTFEESSPGGSLSSS
;
A
#
# COMPACT_ATOMS: atom_id res chain seq x y z
N TRP A 1 -13.12 8.14 -37.99
CA TRP A 1 -12.77 7.32 -36.82
C TRP A 1 -12.31 5.95 -37.32
N LEU A 2 -11.08 5.55 -37.03
CA LEU A 2 -10.45 4.31 -37.53
C LEU A 2 -11.27 3.05 -37.18
N TRP A 3 -11.96 3.08 -36.03
CA TRP A 3 -12.80 2.00 -35.53
C TRP A 3 -14.01 1.69 -36.44
N GLU A 4 -14.66 2.70 -37.01
CA GLU A 4 -15.80 2.52 -37.90
C GLU A 4 -15.39 1.91 -39.24
N THR A 5 -14.23 2.33 -39.78
CA THR A 5 -13.69 1.80 -41.04
C THR A 5 -13.27 0.32 -40.92
N LEU A 6 -12.72 -0.07 -39.77
CA LEU A 6 -12.32 -1.46 -39.50
C LEU A 6 -13.52 -2.40 -39.34
N LEU A 7 -14.63 -1.92 -38.76
CA LEU A 7 -15.86 -2.69 -38.61
C LEU A 7 -16.62 -2.85 -39.94
N ALA A 8 -16.54 -1.86 -40.83
CA ALA A 8 -17.25 -1.87 -42.10
C ALA A 8 -16.70 -2.90 -43.13
N VAL A 9 -15.40 -3.22 -43.09
CA VAL A 9 -14.73 -4.01 -44.14
C VAL A 9 -14.84 -5.53 -43.93
N SER A 10 -15.33 -6.03 -42.78
CA SER A 10 -15.34 -7.48 -42.52
C SER A 10 -16.40 -7.92 -41.50
N VAL A 11 -17.67 -7.70 -41.84
CA VAL A 11 -18.76 -7.72 -40.85
C VAL A 11 -19.10 -9.11 -40.28
N SER A 12 -18.81 -10.23 -40.96
CA SER A 12 -19.19 -11.57 -40.46
C SER A 12 -18.02 -12.45 -40.02
N ASP A 13 -17.06 -12.76 -40.89
CA ASP A 13 -16.03 -13.77 -40.62
C ASP A 13 -14.90 -13.25 -39.72
N THR A 14 -14.36 -12.07 -40.01
CA THR A 14 -13.32 -11.44 -39.19
C THR A 14 -13.87 -11.01 -37.85
N ARG A 15 -15.09 -10.43 -37.81
CA ARG A 15 -15.78 -10.12 -36.55
C ARG A 15 -15.98 -11.37 -35.69
N ARG A 16 -16.47 -12.48 -36.28
CA ARG A 16 -16.64 -13.76 -35.56
C ARG A 16 -15.32 -14.30 -35.03
N ARG A 17 -14.25 -14.31 -35.85
CA ARG A 17 -12.91 -14.80 -35.45
C ARG A 17 -12.26 -13.93 -34.37
N VAL A 18 -12.42 -12.61 -34.44
CA VAL A 18 -11.92 -11.68 -33.42
C VAL A 18 -12.68 -11.88 -32.11
N LEU A 19 -14.01 -11.92 -32.14
CA LEU A 19 -14.83 -12.18 -30.96
C LEU A 19 -14.54 -13.57 -30.35
N GLN A 20 -14.37 -14.59 -31.18
CA GLN A 20 -14.02 -15.94 -30.73
C GLN A 20 -12.63 -15.99 -30.07
N LYS A 21 -11.62 -15.32 -30.64
CA LYS A 21 -10.29 -15.21 -30.00
C LYS A 21 -10.30 -14.40 -28.71
N CYS A 22 -11.17 -13.39 -28.58
CA CYS A 22 -11.37 -12.68 -27.32
C CYS A 22 -12.05 -13.56 -26.26
N SER A 23 -12.95 -14.45 -26.68
CA SER A 23 -13.61 -15.43 -25.80
C SER A 23 -12.67 -16.56 -25.37
N GLU A 24 -11.77 -17.02 -26.25
CA GLU A 24 -10.81 -18.11 -25.95
C GLU A 24 -9.67 -17.67 -25.01
N ARG A 25 -9.42 -16.37 -24.86
CA ARG A 25 -8.31 -15.81 -24.08
C ARG A 25 -8.75 -15.14 -22.78
N SER A 26 -9.73 -15.68 -22.07
CA SER A 26 -10.08 -15.14 -20.75
C SER A 26 -10.72 -16.14 -19.79
N GLU A 27 -10.03 -17.26 -19.54
CA GLU A 27 -10.18 -17.99 -18.27
C GLU A 27 -9.01 -17.69 -17.32
N SER A 28 -8.51 -16.46 -17.31
CA SER A 28 -8.00 -15.96 -16.04
C SER A 28 -9.23 -15.55 -15.25
N THR A 29 -9.73 -16.46 -14.40
CA THR A 29 -10.65 -16.04 -13.33
C THR A 29 -9.81 -15.22 -12.36
N GLY A 30 -9.45 -14.00 -12.75
CA GLY A 30 -8.72 -13.07 -11.91
C GLY A 30 -9.54 -12.82 -10.66
N MET A 31 -8.98 -13.16 -9.51
CA MET A 31 -9.61 -12.91 -8.21
C MET A 31 -9.20 -11.51 -7.73
N PHE A 32 -10.08 -10.87 -6.97
CA PHE A 32 -9.78 -9.62 -6.28
C PHE A 32 -9.20 -9.94 -4.92
N SER A 33 -7.99 -9.47 -4.62
CA SER A 33 -7.33 -9.77 -3.35
C SER A 33 -7.33 -8.56 -2.43
N CYS A 34 -7.70 -8.78 -1.16
CA CYS A 34 -7.47 -7.81 -0.09
C CYS A 34 -6.14 -8.14 0.60
N LYS A 35 -5.19 -7.21 0.57
CA LYS A 35 -3.88 -7.40 1.21
C LYS A 35 -3.89 -7.19 2.72
N LEU A 36 -4.91 -6.49 3.24
CA LEU A 36 -5.06 -6.29 4.69
C LEU A 36 -5.59 -7.55 5.35
N CYS A 37 -6.59 -8.19 4.73
CA CYS A 37 -7.23 -9.39 5.27
C CYS A 37 -6.63 -10.69 4.70
N PHE A 38 -5.77 -10.62 3.68
CA PHE A 38 -5.19 -11.78 2.98
C PHE A 38 -6.24 -12.73 2.39
N GLU A 39 -7.36 -12.17 1.92
CA GLU A 39 -8.50 -12.90 1.35
C GLU A 39 -8.69 -12.59 -0.13
N ASP A 40 -9.11 -13.62 -0.88
CA ASP A 40 -9.39 -13.51 -2.31
C ASP A 40 -10.89 -13.67 -2.62
N TYR A 41 -11.40 -12.78 -3.46
CA TYR A 41 -12.81 -12.65 -3.83
C TYR A 41 -12.99 -12.96 -5.31
N LYS A 42 -13.86 -13.93 -5.61
CA LYS A 42 -14.15 -14.32 -7.01
C LYS A 42 -15.06 -13.32 -7.73
N ARG A 43 -15.95 -12.65 -6.99
CA ARG A 43 -16.91 -11.69 -7.53
C ARG A 43 -16.54 -10.29 -7.10
N PHE A 44 -16.66 -9.35 -8.04
CA PHE A 44 -16.43 -7.94 -7.75
C PHE A 44 -17.41 -7.39 -6.69
N ASP A 45 -18.68 -7.82 -6.70
CA ASP A 45 -19.65 -7.36 -5.70
C ASP A 45 -19.28 -7.79 -4.28
N ASP A 46 -18.82 -9.03 -4.11
CA ASP A 46 -18.37 -9.52 -2.81
C ASP A 46 -17.16 -8.73 -2.33
N PHE A 47 -16.21 -8.46 -3.24
CA PHE A 47 -15.05 -7.62 -2.94
C PHE A 47 -15.45 -6.19 -2.57
N ARG A 48 -16.40 -5.59 -3.30
CA ARG A 48 -16.91 -4.25 -3.02
C ARG A 48 -17.62 -4.17 -1.67
N MET A 49 -18.38 -5.20 -1.31
CA MET A 49 -19.00 -5.31 0.01
C MET A 49 -17.94 -5.42 1.11
N HIS A 50 -16.92 -6.25 0.91
CA HIS A 50 -15.78 -6.35 1.82
C HIS A 50 -15.06 -5.00 2.00
N LEU A 51 -14.79 -4.27 0.91
CA LEU A 51 -14.18 -2.94 0.95
C LEU A 51 -15.01 -1.90 1.72
N SER A 52 -16.32 -2.14 1.88
CA SER A 52 -17.23 -1.26 2.60
C SER A 52 -17.52 -1.76 4.03
N SER A 53 -16.87 -2.83 4.48
CA SER A 53 -17.08 -3.41 5.80
C SER A 53 -16.39 -2.59 6.89
N ASP A 54 -17.05 -2.45 8.04
CA ASP A 54 -16.47 -1.85 9.24
C ASP A 54 -15.24 -2.63 9.72
N ASP A 55 -15.18 -3.95 9.47
CA ASP A 55 -14.04 -4.79 9.83
C ASP A 55 -12.76 -4.34 9.10
N LEU A 56 -12.87 -4.06 7.79
CA LEU A 56 -11.73 -3.60 7.00
C LEU A 56 -11.30 -2.20 7.44
N ALA A 57 -12.27 -1.31 7.69
CA ALA A 57 -11.99 0.04 8.18
C ALA A 57 -11.28 0.01 9.55
N GLN A 58 -11.68 -0.91 10.43
CA GLN A 58 -11.07 -1.08 11.74
C GLN A 58 -9.63 -1.62 11.65
N GLU A 59 -9.36 -2.57 10.76
CA GLU A 59 -8.03 -3.09 10.51
C GLU A 59 -7.11 -2.00 9.93
N GLU A 60 -7.60 -1.24 8.95
CA GLU A 60 -6.87 -0.10 8.37
C GLU A 60 -6.51 0.94 9.44
N ALA A 61 -7.47 1.30 10.30
CA ALA A 61 -7.24 2.23 11.41
C ALA A 61 -6.20 1.71 12.41
N SER A 62 -6.21 0.40 12.69
CA SER A 62 -5.25 -0.25 13.60
C SER A 62 -3.81 -0.15 13.08
N ILE A 63 -3.62 -0.41 11.79
CA ILE A 63 -2.31 -0.31 11.13
C ILE A 63 -1.80 1.13 11.14
N ILE A 64 -2.65 2.10 10.77
CA ILE A 64 -2.29 3.53 10.79
C ILE A 64 -1.88 3.97 12.20
N SER A 65 -2.66 3.59 13.22
CA SER A 65 -2.36 3.90 14.62
C SER A 65 -1.02 3.32 15.05
N SER A 66 -0.71 2.08 14.64
CA SER A 66 0.55 1.41 14.94
C SER A 66 1.75 2.14 14.32
N ILE A 67 1.63 2.55 13.05
CA ILE A 67 2.67 3.34 12.35
C ILE A 67 2.93 4.65 13.09
N GLN A 68 1.87 5.42 13.37
CA GLN A 68 1.98 6.70 14.08
C GLN A 68 2.55 6.54 15.50
N SER A 69 2.23 5.44 16.18
CA SER A 69 2.80 5.12 17.49
C SER A 69 4.30 4.85 17.39
N ASN A 70 4.72 4.08 16.38
CA ASN A 70 6.13 3.78 16.16
C ASN A 70 6.94 5.04 15.79
N GLU A 71 6.40 5.92 14.95
CA GLU A 71 7.02 7.21 14.63
C GLU A 71 7.24 8.07 15.87
N ARG A 72 6.19 8.24 16.70
CA ARG A 72 6.31 8.97 17.98
C ARG A 72 7.33 8.36 18.93
N ASN A 73 7.37 7.03 19.02
CA ASN A 73 8.36 6.34 19.83
C ASN A 73 9.77 6.59 19.29
N HIS A 74 9.97 6.53 17.98
CA HIS A 74 11.25 6.79 17.35
C HIS A 74 11.73 8.23 17.61
N GLU A 75 10.86 9.23 17.45
CA GLU A 75 11.17 10.63 17.77
C GLU A 75 11.53 10.83 19.25
N TYR A 76 10.80 10.19 20.16
CA TYR A 76 11.10 10.21 21.58
C TYR A 76 12.49 9.64 21.87
N TRP A 77 12.83 8.48 21.30
CA TRP A 77 14.14 7.86 21.50
C TRP A 77 15.29 8.68 20.92
N LEU A 78 15.11 9.29 19.75
CA LEU A 78 16.09 10.20 19.16
C LEU A 78 16.35 11.41 20.06
N ARG A 79 15.28 12.06 20.55
CA ARG A 79 15.40 13.21 21.46
C ARG A 79 16.13 12.82 22.74
N LYS A 80 15.73 11.70 23.35
CA LYS A 80 16.35 11.21 24.59
C LYS A 80 17.82 10.88 24.40
N HIS A 81 18.22 10.37 23.24
CA HIS A 81 19.63 10.13 22.92
C HIS A 81 20.43 11.43 22.91
N VAL A 82 19.93 12.46 22.23
CA VAL A 82 20.57 13.78 22.15
C VAL A 82 20.67 14.43 23.54
N GLU A 83 19.61 14.36 24.34
CA GLU A 83 19.62 14.86 25.73
C GLU A 83 20.69 14.15 26.58
N ASN A 84 20.77 12.81 26.48
CA ASN A 84 21.77 12.05 27.21
C ASN A 84 23.20 12.42 26.79
N GLU A 85 23.46 12.61 25.49
CA GLU A 85 24.77 13.05 24.98
C GLU A 85 25.15 14.45 25.49
N GLN A 86 24.21 15.40 25.53
CA GLN A 86 24.45 16.75 26.06
C GLN A 86 24.76 16.73 27.56
N THR A 87 24.02 15.94 28.34
CA THR A 87 24.28 15.82 29.78
C THR A 87 25.65 15.21 30.09
N PHE A 88 26.15 14.31 29.24
CA PHE A 88 27.49 13.73 29.40
C PHE A 88 28.61 14.76 29.16
N GLU A 89 28.47 15.60 28.12
CA GLU A 89 29.43 16.66 27.81
C GLU A 89 29.44 17.75 28.89
N GLU A 90 28.28 18.16 29.42
CA GLU A 90 28.19 19.19 30.47
C GLU A 90 28.69 18.71 31.84
N SER A 91 28.67 17.40 32.08
CA SER A 91 29.17 16.76 33.31
C SER A 91 30.68 16.56 33.33
N SER A 92 31.38 16.76 32.21
CA SER A 92 32.85 16.64 32.16
C SER A 92 33.50 17.89 32.76
N PRO A 93 34.21 17.78 33.90
CA PRO A 93 34.84 18.93 34.50
C PRO A 93 35.96 19.41 33.57
N GLY A 94 35.80 20.62 33.03
CA GLY A 94 36.84 21.31 32.29
C GLY A 94 38.12 21.38 33.11
N GLY A 95 39.06 20.49 32.79
CA GLY A 95 40.38 20.44 33.39
C GLY A 95 41.16 21.70 33.07
N SER A 96 41.01 22.72 33.91
CA SER A 96 41.90 23.87 33.93
C SER A 96 43.24 23.43 34.54
N LEU A 97 44.16 23.00 33.69
CA LEU A 97 45.57 22.90 34.05
C LEU A 97 46.12 24.32 34.23
N SER A 98 45.99 24.86 35.43
CA SER A 98 46.70 26.08 35.82
C SER A 98 48.15 25.72 36.14
N SER A 99 49.06 26.25 35.31
CA SER A 99 50.50 26.20 35.49
C SER A 99 50.93 27.03 36.71
N SER A 100 51.80 26.47 37.55
CA SER A 100 52.81 27.17 38.37
C SER A 100 53.82 26.17 38.90
#